data_AF-A0A957SSN9-F1
#
_entry.id   AF-A0A957SSN9-F1
#
_cell.length_a   1.000
_cell.length_b   1.000
_cell.length_c   1.000
_cell.angle_alpha   90.00
_cell.angle_beta   90.00
_cell.angle_gamma   90.00
#
_symmetry.space_group_name_H-M   'P 1'
#
loop_
_entity.id
_entity.type
_entity.pdbx_description
1 polymer ?
#
loop_
_entity_poly.entity_id
_entity_poly.type
_entity_poly.pdbx_seq_one_letter_code
_entity_poly.pdbx_strand_id
1 'polypeptide(L)'
;YLLTMITRQYRIMVKVKDAASSGGGNEYDIAKLVGESPYPVKKALQQSRQYKIEELDAIMERLLETDYAMKTGADPETAIDVLVAELTQRNR
;
A
#
# COMPACT_ATOMS: atom_id res chain seq x y z
N TYR A 1 -1.11 8.38 13.15
CA TYR A 1 -2.09 8.64 12.08
C TYR A 1 -1.50 8.52 10.67
N LEU A 2 -0.37 9.17 10.36
CA LEU A 2 0.20 9.15 9.01
C LEU A 2 0.58 7.74 8.53
N LEU A 3 1.29 6.96 9.36
CA LEU A 3 1.61 5.56 9.04
C LEU A 3 0.36 4.74 8.70
N THR A 4 -0.71 4.88 9.49
CA THR A 4 -2.00 4.20 9.25
C THR A 4 -2.59 4.53 7.88
N MET A 5 -2.52 5.80 7.43
CA MET A 5 -3.00 6.20 6.12
C MET A 5 -2.14 5.63 4.99
N ILE A 6 -0.81 5.61 5.17
CA ILE A 6 0.13 5.02 4.21
C ILE A 6 -0.14 3.52 4.08
N THR A 7 -0.22 2.80 5.20
CA THR A 7 -0.53 1.36 5.23
C THR A 7 -1.87 1.06 4.57
N ARG A 8 -2.90 1.88 4.79
CA ARG A 8 -4.18 1.71 4.12
C ARG A 8 -4.02 1.81 2.59
N GLN A 9 -3.28 2.79 2.08
CA GLN A 9 -3.11 2.95 0.64
C GLN A 9 -2.39 1.75 0.01
N TYR A 10 -1.29 1.28 0.61
CA TYR A 10 -0.58 0.09 0.12
C TYR A 10 -1.45 -1.17 0.20
N ARG A 11 -2.25 -1.33 1.26
CA ARG A 11 -3.20 -2.44 1.37
C ARG A 11 -4.24 -2.43 0.24
N ILE A 12 -4.78 -1.25 -0.12
CA ILE A 12 -5.69 -1.14 -1.26
C ILE A 12 -4.96 -1.53 -2.55
N MET A 13 -3.71 -1.07 -2.75
CA MET A 13 -2.92 -1.43 -3.92
C MET A 13 -2.68 -2.94 -4.05
N VAL A 14 -2.35 -3.63 -2.95
CA VAL A 14 -2.21 -5.10 -2.92
C VAL A 14 -3.52 -5.76 -3.34
N LYS A 15 -4.63 -5.42 -2.69
CA LYS A 15 -5.95 -6.01 -2.98
C LYS A 15 -6.35 -5.83 -4.45
N VAL A 16 -6.18 -4.63 -5.01
CA VAL A 16 -6.59 -4.37 -6.40
C VAL A 16 -5.62 -4.98 -7.42
N LYS A 17 -4.33 -5.11 -7.09
CA LYS A 17 -3.33 -5.79 -7.93
C LYS A 17 -3.66 -7.28 -8.05
N ASP A 18 -3.94 -7.92 -6.93
CA ASP A 18 -4.31 -9.33 -6.86
C ASP A 18 -5.63 -9.61 -7.58
N ALA A 19 -6.65 -8.79 -7.30
CA ALA A 19 -7.95 -8.85 -7.98
C ALA A 19 -7.82 -8.69 -9.51
N ALA A 20 -7.02 -7.71 -9.98
CA ALA A 20 -6.80 -7.50 -11.40
C ALA A 20 -6.04 -8.67 -12.06
N SER A 21 -5.09 -9.28 -11.35
CA SER A 21 -4.30 -10.40 -11.85
C SER A 21 -5.12 -11.70 -11.95
N SER A 22 -6.10 -11.86 -11.08
CA SER A 22 -7.03 -13.01 -11.05
C SER A 22 -8.19 -12.91 -12.06
N GLY A 23 -8.10 -12.01 -13.04
CA GLY A 23 -9.15 -11.81 -14.05
C GLY A 23 -10.28 -10.88 -13.61
N GLY A 24 -10.04 -10.00 -12.64
CA GLY A 24 -11.00 -9.00 -12.18
C GLY A 24 -11.54 -8.14 -13.32
N GLY A 25 -12.86 -7.90 -13.30
CA GLY A 25 -13.59 -7.12 -14.30
C GLY A 25 -13.27 -5.62 -14.27
N ASN A 26 -14.27 -4.77 -14.49
CA ASN A 26 -14.04 -3.32 -14.48
C ASN A 26 -13.79 -2.78 -13.05
N GLU A 27 -13.50 -1.48 -12.94
CA GLU A 27 -13.19 -0.82 -11.66
C GLU A 27 -14.27 -0.99 -10.58
N TYR A 28 -15.55 -1.13 -10.96
CA TYR A 28 -16.66 -1.37 -10.03
C TYR A 28 -16.71 -2.82 -9.54
N ASP A 29 -16.43 -3.78 -10.43
CA ASP A 29 -16.38 -5.20 -10.06
C ASP A 29 -15.24 -5.46 -9.07
N ILE A 30 -14.08 -4.87 -9.34
CA ILE A 30 -12.92 -4.95 -8.44
C ILE A 30 -13.26 -4.27 -7.11
N ALA A 31 -13.88 -3.08 -7.12
CA ALA A 31 -14.24 -2.39 -5.89
C ALA A 31 -15.18 -3.21 -4.99
N LYS A 32 -16.17 -3.87 -5.59
CA LYS A 32 -17.06 -4.80 -4.89
C LYS A 32 -16.30 -6.01 -4.35
N LEU A 33 -15.40 -6.58 -5.13
CA LEU A 33 -14.59 -7.74 -4.72
C LEU A 33 -13.67 -7.42 -3.54
N VAL A 34 -13.02 -6.25 -3.55
CA VAL A 34 -12.05 -5.86 -2.52
C VAL A 34 -12.67 -5.18 -1.28
N GLY A 35 -13.98 -4.90 -1.33
CA GLY A 35 -14.74 -4.26 -0.27
C GLY A 35 -14.38 -2.78 -0.05
N GLU A 36 -14.01 -2.06 -1.11
CA GLU A 36 -13.63 -0.64 -1.05
C GLU A 36 -14.51 0.19 -2.00
N SER A 37 -14.57 1.50 -1.79
CA SER A 37 -15.32 2.39 -2.69
C SER A 37 -14.64 2.50 -4.07
N PRO A 38 -15.40 2.76 -5.16
CA PRO A 38 -14.85 2.82 -6.52
C PRO A 38 -13.74 3.88 -6.71
N TYR A 39 -13.82 5.01 -6.03
CA TYR A 39 -12.87 6.11 -6.22
C TYR A 39 -11.44 5.77 -5.74
N PRO A 40 -11.21 5.30 -4.49
CA PRO A 40 -9.90 4.79 -4.08
C PRO A 40 -9.39 3.64 -4.95
N VAL A 41 -10.28 2.73 -5.35
CA VAL A 41 -9.93 1.55 -6.17
C VAL A 41 -9.40 1.97 -7.54
N LYS A 42 -10.07 2.92 -8.21
CA LYS A 42 -9.62 3.46 -9.48
C LYS A 42 -8.20 4.04 -9.41
N LYS A 43 -7.92 4.82 -8.37
CA LYS A 43 -6.57 5.38 -8.14
C LYS A 43 -5.55 4.30 -7.83
N ALA A 44 -5.89 3.35 -6.95
CA ALA A 44 -5.00 2.27 -6.57
C ALA A 44 -4.70 1.33 -7.76
N LEU A 45 -5.66 1.08 -8.65
CA LEU A 45 -5.46 0.30 -9.88
C LEU A 45 -4.48 0.98 -10.83
N GLN A 46 -4.48 2.32 -10.90
CA GLN A 46 -3.51 3.06 -11.70
C GLN A 46 -2.11 2.99 -11.08
N GLN A 47 -2.01 3.18 -9.76
CA GLN A 47 -0.73 3.13 -9.04
C GLN A 47 -0.12 1.73 -9.02
N SER A 48 -0.94 0.69 -8.79
CA SER A 48 -0.46 -0.70 -8.68
C SER A 48 0.15 -1.24 -9.98
N ARG A 49 -0.11 -0.62 -11.13
CA ARG A 49 0.55 -0.95 -12.41
C ARG A 49 2.06 -0.72 -12.37
N GLN A 50 2.52 0.22 -11.54
CA GLN A 50 3.95 0.55 -11.41
C GLN A 50 4.71 -0.42 -10.49
N TYR A 51 4.01 -1.29 -9.77
CA TYR A 51 4.61 -2.23 -8.82
C TYR A 51 4.40 -3.67 -9.27
N LYS A 52 5.37 -4.54 -9.02
CA LYS A 52 5.17 -5.99 -8.97
C LYS A 52 4.52 -6.37 -7.64
N ILE A 53 3.92 -7.56 -7.56
CA ILE A 53 3.25 -7.99 -6.32
C ILE A 53 4.26 -8.15 -5.17
N GLU A 54 5.45 -8.65 -5.48
CA GLU A 54 6.54 -8.87 -4.53
C GLU A 54 7.08 -7.54 -3.96
N GLU A 55 7.02 -6.46 -4.74
CA GLU A 55 7.41 -5.13 -4.28
C GLU A 55 6.39 -4.57 -3.29
N LEU A 56 5.10 -4.79 -3.54
CA LEU A 56 4.04 -4.39 -2.62
C LEU A 56 4.10 -5.19 -1.31
N ASP A 57 4.41 -6.48 -1.38
CA ASP A 57 4.61 -7.32 -0.19
C ASP A 57 5.80 -6.86 0.64
N ALA A 58 6.94 -6.58 0.00
CA ALA A 58 8.12 -6.05 0.69
C ALA A 58 7.85 -4.69 1.36
N ILE A 59 7.02 -3.84 0.74
CA ILE A 59 6.62 -2.56 1.34
C ILE A 59 5.68 -2.79 2.52
N MET A 60 4.74 -3.74 2.43
CA MET A 60 3.86 -4.09 3.54
C MET A 60 4.63 -4.63 4.75
N GLU A 61 5.66 -5.44 4.53
CA GLU A 61 6.57 -5.90 5.58
C GLU A 61 7.32 -4.72 6.21
N ARG A 62 7.86 -3.81 5.40
CA ARG A 62 8.55 -2.62 5.92
C ARG A 62 7.64 -1.72 6.76
N LEU A 63 6.39 -1.54 6.34
CA LEU A 63 5.39 -0.79 7.10
C LEU A 63 5.08 -1.44 8.46
N LEU A 64 5.06 -2.77 8.51
CA LEU A 64 4.87 -3.52 9.76
C LEU A 64 6.06 -3.33 10.71
N GLU A 65 7.29 -3.38 10.20
CA GLU A 65 8.49 -3.11 10.98
C GLU A 65 8.47 -1.69 11.57
N THR A 66 8.08 -0.69 10.76
CA THR A 66 7.96 0.70 11.24
C THR A 66 6.90 0.83 12.33
N ASP A 67 5.73 0.22 12.16
CA ASP A 67 4.67 0.22 13.17
C ASP A 67 5.13 -0.42 14.47
N TYR A 68 5.84 -1.55 14.38
CA TYR A 68 6.42 -2.22 15.53
C TYR A 68 7.45 -1.33 16.24
N ALA A 69 8.41 -0.78 15.50
CA ALA A 69 9.46 0.08 16.04
C ALA A 69 8.87 1.28 16.79
N MET A 70 7.87 1.95 16.21
CA MET A 70 7.17 3.06 16.86
C MET A 70 6.46 2.63 18.15
N LYS A 71 5.82 1.45 18.15
CA LYS A 71 5.16 0.90 19.34
C LYS A 71 6.13 0.43 20.42
N THR A 72 7.40 0.18 20.07
CA THR A 72 8.45 -0.23 21.00
C THR A 72 9.42 0.89 21.39
N GLY A 73 9.12 2.16 21.03
CA GLY A 73 9.84 3.33 21.53
C GLY A 73 10.70 4.07 20.51
N ALA A 74 10.65 3.74 19.23
CA ALA A 74 11.22 4.61 18.19
C ALA A 74 10.43 5.91 18.08
N ASP A 75 11.14 7.01 17.82
CA ASP A 75 10.52 8.31 17.59
C ASP A 75 9.61 8.28 16.34
N PRO A 76 8.30 8.55 16.46
CA PRO A 76 7.35 8.47 15.36
C PRO A 76 7.69 9.34 14.15
N GLU A 77 8.20 10.55 14.37
CA GLU A 77 8.48 11.51 13.30
C GLU A 77 9.68 11.04 12.48
N THR A 78 10.78 10.71 13.15
CA THR A 78 11.99 10.15 12.53
C THR A 78 11.70 8.84 11.80
N ALA A 79 10.90 7.94 12.41
CA ALA A 79 10.56 6.66 11.80
C ALA A 79 9.77 6.83 10.49
N ILE A 80 8.86 7.82 10.44
CA ILE A 80 8.10 8.13 9.23
C ILE A 80 8.98 8.79 8.18
N ASP A 81 9.87 9.71 8.55
CA ASP A 81 10.77 10.37 7.61
C ASP A 81 11.68 9.37 6.89
N VAL A 82 12.27 8.43 7.65
CA VAL A 82 13.08 7.35 7.09
C VAL A 82 12.25 6.47 6.16
N LEU A 83 11.05 6.06 6.59
CA LEU A 83 10.14 5.26 5.75
C LEU A 83 9.82 5.97 4.42
N VAL A 84 9.50 7.26 4.44
CA VAL A 84 9.18 8.03 3.23
C VAL A 84 10.39 8.14 2.30
N ALA A 85 11.59 8.35 2.85
CA ALA A 85 12.82 8.37 2.07
C ALA A 85 13.08 7.02 1.38
N GLU A 86 12.89 5.90 2.07
CA GLU A 86 13.06 4.55 1.52
C GLU A 86 12.05 4.25 0.40
N LEU A 87 10.76 4.56 0.61
CA LEU A 87 9.69 4.29 -0.36
C LEU A 87 9.81 5.11 -1.64
N THR A 88 10.45 6.28 -1.58
CA THR A 88 10.63 7.16 -2.74
C THR A 88 11.91 6.87 -3.52
N GLN A 89 12.96 6.34 -2.87
CA GLN A 89 14.20 5.94 -3.54
C GLN A 89 14.07 4.65 -4.33
N ARG A 90 13.23 3.69 -3.88
CA ARG A 90 12.99 2.42 -4.57
C ARG A 90 12.22 2.52 -5.89
N ASN A 91 11.61 3.68 -6.18
CA ASN A 91 10.82 3.92 -7.40
C ASN A 91 11.65 4.49 -8.57
N ARG A 92 12.99 4.39 -8.53
CA ARG A 92 13.90 4.77 -9.63
C ARG A 92 14.70 3.59 -10.15
#